data_AF-A0A0K2RM05-F1
#
_entry.id   AF-A0A0K2RM05-F1
#
_cell.length_a   1.000
_cell.length_b   1.000
_cell.length_c   1.000
_cell.angle_alpha   90.00
_cell.angle_beta   90.00
_cell.angle_gamma   90.00
#
_symmetry.space_group_name_H-M   'P 1'
#
loop_
_entity.id
_entity.type
_entity.pdbx_description
1 polymer ?
#
loop_
_entity_poly.entity_id
_entity_poly.type
_entity_poly.pdbx_seq_one_letter_code
_entity_poly.pdbx_strand_id
1 'polypeptide(L)'
;MPWPPRARLGRRVGTVRLGNRRASFIREIEPGEFIAIDENGVRSQRFAEATPAGCVFEYVYLARPDASIAGRSVYESRVEMGRQLARENTQVADIVIPVPESGTPAAVGYAEESGIPFAHGFVKNSYVGRTFIQPSQTLRQLGIRLKLNALESVIRGKRVVVVDDSIVRGNTQRAIVRMLREAGAAAVHVKISSPPVQWPCFYGIDFASRAELIANGATIEEISQAIGADSLAYISEDGMIGATQQPRERLCTACFTGQYPIALPGSDKLGKNLLERTDLGGLPTSGISAEAVTADSDDPANKPAPRAAIPDPTPSLRTC
;
A
#
# COMPACT_ATOMS: atom_id res chain seq x y z
N MET A 1 -28.08 27.05 -12.10
CA MET A 1 -27.50 28.38 -12.37
C MET A 1 -26.46 28.23 -13.47
N PRO A 2 -26.46 29.07 -14.52
CA PRO A 2 -25.41 29.06 -15.53
C PRO A 2 -24.15 29.76 -14.98
N TRP A 3 -22.98 29.21 -15.26
CA TRP A 3 -21.67 29.74 -14.85
C TRP A 3 -21.33 31.02 -15.63
N PRO A 4 -20.74 32.08 -15.02
CA PRO A 4 -20.41 33.31 -15.72
C PRO A 4 -19.12 33.18 -16.57
N PRO A 5 -18.92 34.04 -17.59
CA PRO A 5 -17.82 33.90 -18.52
C PRO A 5 -16.49 34.40 -17.95
N ARG A 6 -15.46 33.56 -18.12
CA ARG A 6 -14.00 33.81 -18.12
C ARG A 6 -13.52 35.09 -17.41
N ALA A 7 -13.28 34.99 -16.10
CA ALA A 7 -12.40 35.92 -15.40
C ALA A 7 -10.92 35.47 -15.54
N ARG A 8 -10.09 36.32 -16.15
CA ARG A 8 -8.64 36.26 -16.00
C ARG A 8 -8.31 36.66 -14.57
N LEU A 9 -7.77 35.75 -13.76
CA LEU A 9 -7.12 36.11 -12.50
C LEU A 9 -5.77 35.41 -12.40
N GLY A 10 -4.74 36.23 -12.21
CA GLY A 10 -3.37 35.79 -11.99
C GLY A 10 -3.12 35.28 -10.58
N ARG A 11 -2.05 34.50 -10.50
CA ARG A 11 -1.23 34.13 -9.33
C ARG A 11 -1.88 33.28 -8.22
N ARG A 12 -1.25 32.10 -8.12
CA ARG A 12 -1.04 31.21 -6.96
C ARG A 12 -2.28 30.50 -6.42
N VAL A 13 -2.50 29.28 -6.92
CA VAL A 13 -3.22 28.23 -6.21
C VAL A 13 -2.32 26.99 -6.19
N GLY A 14 -1.94 26.56 -4.98
CA GLY A 14 -1.13 25.37 -4.73
C GLY A 14 -1.80 24.12 -5.29
N THR A 15 -1.01 23.32 -6.00
CA THR A 15 -1.47 22.21 -6.84
C THR A 15 -1.11 20.89 -6.16
N VAL A 16 -2.09 20.00 -5.90
CA VAL A 16 -1.80 18.56 -5.91
C VAL A 16 -1.89 18.12 -7.36
N ARG A 17 -0.77 17.60 -7.85
CA ARG A 17 -0.44 17.46 -9.26
C ARG A 17 -0.90 16.10 -9.78
N LEU A 18 -1.83 16.06 -10.73
CA LEU A 18 -2.05 14.91 -11.63
C LEU A 18 -0.82 14.76 -12.58
N GLY A 19 0.36 14.46 -12.03
CA GLY A 19 1.61 14.28 -12.77
C GLY A 19 2.11 15.46 -13.62
N ASN A 20 3.12 15.22 -14.44
CA ASN A 20 3.81 16.19 -15.31
C ASN A 20 2.94 16.82 -16.43
N ARG A 21 1.61 16.75 -16.34
CA ARG A 21 0.68 17.37 -17.30
C ARG A 21 -0.10 18.51 -16.63
N ARG A 22 -0.44 19.55 -17.40
CA ARG A 22 -1.20 20.72 -16.94
C ARG A 22 -2.67 20.35 -16.66
N ALA A 23 -2.92 19.60 -15.61
CA ALA A 23 -4.26 19.35 -15.08
C ALA A 23 -4.36 19.95 -13.68
N SER A 24 -5.40 20.75 -13.45
CA SER A 24 -5.73 21.31 -12.14
C SER A 24 -6.65 20.36 -11.38
N PHE A 25 -6.35 20.11 -10.11
CA PHE A 25 -7.28 19.44 -9.21
C PHE A 25 -8.57 20.27 -9.09
N ILE A 26 -9.73 19.61 -9.20
CA ILE A 26 -11.04 20.24 -9.05
C ILE A 26 -11.67 19.77 -7.74
N ARG A 27 -11.94 18.46 -7.62
CA ARG A 27 -12.43 17.80 -6.42
C ARG A 27 -12.27 16.28 -6.55
N GLU A 28 -12.47 15.57 -5.45
CA GLU A 28 -12.62 14.11 -5.44
C GLU A 28 -14.00 13.69 -5.98
N ILE A 29 -14.07 12.45 -6.48
CA ILE A 29 -15.32 11.82 -6.91
C ILE A 29 -16.01 11.26 -5.67
N GLU A 30 -17.27 11.59 -5.47
CA GLU A 30 -18.04 11.13 -4.31
C GLU A 30 -18.45 9.66 -4.47
N PRO A 31 -18.57 8.89 -3.37
CA PRO A 31 -19.14 7.55 -3.44
C PRO A 31 -20.57 7.60 -4.01
N GLY A 32 -20.90 6.69 -4.92
CA GLY A 32 -22.19 6.68 -5.64
C GLY A 32 -22.31 7.74 -6.74
N GLU A 33 -21.23 8.47 -7.05
CA GLU A 33 -21.18 9.41 -8.17
C GLU A 33 -20.78 8.72 -9.48
N PHE A 34 -21.45 9.12 -10.56
CA PHE A 34 -21.10 8.82 -11.94
C PHE A 34 -20.70 10.11 -12.66
N ILE A 35 -19.53 10.11 -13.30
CA ILE A 35 -19.05 11.23 -14.11
C ILE A 35 -18.99 10.80 -15.58
N ALA A 36 -19.68 11.55 -16.45
CA ALA A 36 -19.56 11.44 -17.90
C ALA A 36 -18.77 12.63 -18.46
N ILE A 37 -17.85 12.35 -19.38
CA ILE A 37 -17.04 13.37 -20.07
C ILE A 37 -17.16 13.12 -21.58
N ASP A 38 -17.67 14.11 -22.31
CA ASP A 38 -17.80 14.06 -23.78
C ASP A 38 -17.46 15.43 -24.41
N GLU A 39 -17.76 15.63 -25.70
CA GLU A 39 -17.52 16.89 -26.41
C GLU A 39 -18.29 18.09 -25.82
N ASN A 40 -19.36 17.84 -25.06
CA ASN A 40 -20.17 18.86 -24.39
C ASN A 40 -19.65 19.18 -22.98
N GLY A 41 -18.64 18.46 -22.49
CA GLY A 41 -17.95 18.72 -21.23
C GLY A 41 -18.20 17.67 -20.15
N VAL A 42 -18.06 18.08 -18.88
CA VAL A 42 -18.15 17.18 -17.71
C VAL A 42 -19.56 17.25 -17.12
N ARG A 43 -20.20 16.09 -16.98
CA ARG A 43 -21.49 15.91 -16.30
C ARG A 43 -21.33 14.95 -15.12
N SER A 44 -21.99 15.26 -14.01
CA SER A 44 -21.97 14.46 -12.78
C SER A 44 -23.39 14.16 -12.34
N GLN A 45 -23.66 12.91 -11.98
CA GLN A 45 -24.92 12.49 -11.38
C GLN A 45 -24.66 11.48 -10.26
N ARG A 46 -25.52 11.46 -9.24
CA ARG A 46 -25.51 10.40 -8.23
C ARG A 46 -26.41 9.25 -8.70
N PHE A 47 -25.88 8.03 -8.73
CA PHE A 47 -26.63 6.84 -9.18
C PHE A 47 -27.06 5.92 -8.02
N ALA A 48 -26.52 6.12 -6.82
CA ALA A 48 -26.87 5.37 -5.63
C ALA A 48 -26.69 6.22 -4.36
N GLU A 49 -27.43 5.90 -3.29
CA GLU A 49 -27.12 6.43 -1.96
C GLU A 49 -25.77 5.91 -1.47
N ALA A 50 -25.03 6.77 -0.78
CA ALA A 50 -23.65 6.51 -0.39
C ALA A 50 -23.56 6.13 1.09
N THR A 51 -22.89 5.01 1.36
CA THR A 51 -22.36 4.65 2.68
C THR A 51 -20.82 4.63 2.62
N PRO A 52 -20.15 5.79 2.75
CA PRO A 52 -18.71 5.87 2.55
C PRO A 52 -17.93 5.01 3.54
N ALA A 53 -17.03 4.17 3.05
CA ALA A 53 -16.09 3.39 3.86
C ALA A 53 -14.70 3.42 3.22
N GLY A 54 -14.06 4.60 3.24
CA GLY A 54 -12.75 4.83 2.62
C GLY A 54 -11.67 3.94 3.23
N CYS A 55 -10.75 3.42 2.41
CA CYS A 55 -9.71 2.53 2.90
C CYS A 55 -8.72 3.29 3.79
N VAL A 56 -8.65 2.95 5.08
CA VAL A 56 -7.67 3.56 5.99
C VAL A 56 -6.23 3.25 5.59
N PHE A 57 -6.02 2.12 4.91
CA PHE A 57 -4.70 1.64 4.50
C PHE A 57 -4.06 2.50 3.40
N GLU A 58 -4.84 3.34 2.72
CA GLU A 58 -4.33 4.38 1.82
C GLU A 58 -3.46 5.39 2.59
N TYR A 59 -3.92 5.82 3.76
CA TYR A 59 -3.16 6.70 4.64
C TYR A 59 -1.91 6.02 5.19
N VAL A 60 -2.02 4.73 5.55
CA VAL A 60 -0.90 3.94 6.12
C VAL A 60 0.22 3.73 5.10
N TYR A 61 -0.10 3.22 3.92
CA TYR A 61 0.93 2.70 3.00
C TYR A 61 0.67 2.99 1.51
N LEU A 62 -0.56 2.76 1.02
CA LEU A 62 -0.79 2.60 -0.42
C LEU A 62 -0.70 3.91 -1.21
N ALA A 63 -1.29 4.99 -0.69
CA ALA A 63 -1.26 6.28 -1.35
C ALA A 63 0.16 6.85 -1.35
N ARG A 64 0.47 7.63 -2.38
CA ARG A 64 1.73 8.38 -2.38
C ARG A 64 1.69 9.45 -1.27
N PRO A 65 2.83 9.75 -0.63
CA PRO A 65 2.87 10.74 0.44
C PRO A 65 2.48 12.16 -0.02
N ASP A 66 2.66 12.49 -1.29
CA ASP A 66 2.26 13.77 -1.88
C ASP A 66 0.78 13.85 -2.29
N ALA A 67 -0.01 12.79 -2.05
CA ALA A 67 -1.45 12.79 -2.27
C ALA A 67 -2.20 13.43 -1.08
N SER A 68 -3.44 13.83 -1.37
CA SER A 68 -4.44 14.22 -0.38
C SER A 68 -5.68 13.36 -0.60
N ILE A 69 -6.28 12.90 0.49
CA ILE A 69 -7.50 12.10 0.49
C ILE A 69 -8.47 12.77 1.47
N ALA A 70 -9.69 13.03 1.04
CA ALA A 70 -10.70 13.75 1.82
C ALA A 70 -10.16 15.04 2.49
N GLY A 71 -9.34 15.79 1.75
CA GLY A 71 -8.70 17.03 2.22
C GLY A 71 -7.55 16.85 3.23
N ARG A 72 -7.20 15.61 3.62
CA ARG A 72 -6.07 15.31 4.49
C ARG A 72 -4.84 14.88 3.67
N SER A 73 -3.70 15.54 3.93
CA SER A 73 -2.41 15.12 3.38
C SER A 73 -2.00 13.75 3.92
N VAL A 74 -1.64 12.83 3.02
CA VAL A 74 -1.18 11.49 3.38
C VAL A 74 0.13 11.55 4.16
N TYR A 75 1.07 12.42 3.76
CA TYR A 75 2.31 12.63 4.49
C TYR A 75 2.06 13.07 5.94
N GLU A 76 1.25 14.12 6.13
CA GLU A 76 0.92 14.62 7.47
C GLU A 76 0.23 13.56 8.34
N SER A 77 -0.67 12.75 7.76
CA SER A 77 -1.27 11.61 8.49
C SER A 77 -0.21 10.64 8.99
N ARG A 78 0.76 10.26 8.15
CA ARG A 78 1.83 9.32 8.54
C ARG A 78 2.76 9.91 9.59
N VAL A 79 3.10 11.18 9.50
CA VAL A 79 3.88 11.87 10.55
C VAL A 79 3.10 11.86 11.87
N GLU A 80 1.81 12.18 11.85
CA GLU A 80 0.99 12.17 13.07
C GLU A 80 0.80 10.76 13.64
N MET A 81 0.68 9.72 12.81
CA MET A 81 0.72 8.33 13.28
C MET A 81 2.04 8.04 14.01
N GLY A 82 3.17 8.55 13.51
CA GLY A 82 4.46 8.47 14.18
C GLY A 82 4.48 9.12 15.56
N ARG A 83 3.95 10.35 15.67
CA ARG A 83 3.86 11.07 16.95
C ARG A 83 2.98 10.31 17.94
N GLN A 84 1.79 9.91 17.50
CA GLN A 84 0.86 9.18 18.32
C GLN A 84 1.44 7.83 18.80
N LEU A 85 2.16 7.13 17.93
CA LEU A 85 2.90 5.91 18.29
C LEU A 85 3.95 6.14 19.39
N ALA A 86 4.64 7.29 19.38
CA ALA A 86 5.60 7.65 20.43
C ALA A 86 4.92 7.99 21.78
N ARG A 87 3.76 8.67 21.74
CA ARG A 87 2.95 8.97 22.94
C ARG A 87 2.46 7.69 23.62
N GLU A 88 1.99 6.74 22.81
CA GLU A 88 1.46 5.47 23.31
C GLU A 88 2.57 4.51 23.75
N ASN A 89 3.73 4.56 23.09
CA ASN A 89 4.76 3.53 23.21
C ASN A 89 6.16 4.13 23.34
N THR A 90 6.38 4.88 24.42
CA THR A 90 7.69 5.45 24.76
C THR A 90 8.75 4.36 24.88
N GLN A 91 9.96 4.66 24.40
CA GLN A 91 11.09 3.74 24.43
C GLN A 91 12.35 4.52 24.78
N VAL A 92 13.20 3.95 25.64
CA VAL A 92 14.55 4.47 25.82
C VAL A 92 15.44 3.87 24.73
N ALA A 93 15.95 4.71 23.84
CA ALA A 93 16.84 4.32 22.75
C ALA A 93 17.78 5.48 22.36
N ASP A 94 18.78 5.19 21.55
CA ASP A 94 19.81 6.16 21.17
C ASP A 94 19.52 6.82 19.81
N ILE A 95 18.83 6.11 18.92
CA ILE A 95 18.42 6.60 17.59
C ILE A 95 17.07 6.02 17.15
N VAL A 96 16.34 6.81 16.36
CA VAL A 96 15.17 6.39 15.58
C VAL A 96 15.58 6.29 14.12
N ILE A 97 15.29 5.14 13.49
CA ILE A 97 15.56 4.92 12.07
C ILE A 97 14.27 4.48 11.36
N PRO A 98 14.05 4.90 10.10
CA PRO A 98 12.93 4.40 9.30
C PRO A 98 13.30 3.11 8.57
N VAL A 99 12.30 2.27 8.30
CA VAL A 99 12.34 1.35 7.16
C VAL A 99 11.93 2.13 5.90
N PRO A 100 12.86 2.40 4.96
CA PRO A 100 12.55 3.24 3.81
C PRO A 100 11.74 2.47 2.76
N GLU A 101 10.82 3.11 2.03
CA GLU A 101 10.51 4.55 2.05
C GLU A 101 9.26 4.91 2.86
N SER A 102 8.30 4.00 2.94
CA SER A 102 6.96 4.22 3.49
C SER A 102 6.96 4.51 4.99
N GLY A 103 7.84 3.88 5.77
CA GLY A 103 8.00 4.14 7.21
C GLY A 103 8.66 5.48 7.55
N THR A 104 9.22 6.19 6.56
CA THR A 104 9.99 7.43 6.80
C THR A 104 9.19 8.55 7.49
N PRO A 105 7.99 8.92 7.04
CA PRO A 105 7.25 10.00 7.69
C PRO A 105 6.86 9.65 9.13
N ALA A 106 6.46 8.40 9.39
CA ALA A 106 6.15 7.94 10.74
C ALA A 106 7.40 7.95 11.65
N ALA A 107 8.57 7.57 11.14
CA ALA A 107 9.81 7.66 11.90
C ALA A 107 10.19 9.12 12.24
N VAL A 108 9.94 10.05 11.32
CA VAL A 108 10.12 11.50 11.57
C VAL A 108 9.21 11.94 12.72
N GLY A 109 7.92 11.64 12.66
CA GLY A 109 6.98 11.98 13.73
C GLY A 109 7.33 11.32 15.07
N TYR A 110 7.73 10.05 15.05
CA TYR A 110 8.15 9.35 16.27
C TYR A 110 9.38 10.01 16.91
N ALA A 111 10.38 10.38 16.11
CA ALA A 111 11.59 11.04 16.59
C ALA A 111 11.30 12.44 17.16
N GLU A 112 10.47 13.23 16.47
CA GLU A 112 10.03 14.55 16.93
C GLU A 112 9.34 14.48 18.29
N GLU A 113 8.40 13.56 18.45
CA GLU A 113 7.60 13.43 19.67
C GLU A 113 8.40 12.80 20.82
N SER A 114 9.22 11.78 20.55
CA SER A 114 10.01 11.11 21.58
C SER A 114 11.26 11.87 22.01
N GLY A 115 11.71 12.85 21.22
CA GLY A 115 12.98 13.56 21.42
C GLY A 115 14.23 12.72 21.11
N ILE A 116 14.09 11.51 20.59
CA ILE A 116 15.20 10.64 20.22
C ILE A 116 15.74 11.06 18.84
N PRO A 117 17.07 11.21 18.65
CA PRO A 117 17.62 11.63 17.37
C PRO A 117 17.21 10.73 16.19
N PHE A 118 16.72 11.35 15.11
CA PHE A 118 16.46 10.69 13.85
C PHE A 118 17.77 10.45 13.07
N ALA A 119 17.92 9.27 12.50
CA ALA A 119 19.02 8.94 11.60
C ALA A 119 18.57 8.00 10.47
N HIS A 120 19.27 8.05 9.34
CA HIS A 120 19.15 7.00 8.34
C HIS A 120 20.04 5.82 8.74
N GLY A 121 19.42 4.72 9.16
CA GLY A 121 20.10 3.45 9.46
C GLY A 121 20.23 2.51 8.25
N PHE A 122 19.48 2.79 7.18
CA PHE A 122 19.49 2.01 5.95
C PHE A 122 19.73 2.88 4.71
N VAL A 123 20.38 2.29 3.71
CA VAL A 123 20.39 2.80 2.35
C VAL A 123 19.57 1.84 1.48
N LYS A 124 18.53 2.38 0.83
CA LYS A 124 17.76 1.64 -0.16
C LYS A 124 18.57 1.54 -1.45
N ASN A 125 18.80 0.31 -1.91
CA ASN A 125 19.44 0.08 -3.20
C ASN A 125 18.44 0.39 -4.33
N SER A 126 18.60 1.55 -4.96
CA SER A 126 17.72 2.04 -6.02
C SER A 126 17.85 1.26 -7.34
N TYR A 127 18.86 0.39 -7.45
CA TYR A 127 19.17 -0.37 -8.66
C TYR A 127 18.67 -1.82 -8.63
N VAL A 128 17.93 -2.21 -7.59
CA VAL A 128 17.34 -3.55 -7.50
C VAL A 128 16.14 -3.65 -8.44
N GLY A 129 16.39 -4.15 -9.64
CA GLY A 129 15.35 -4.57 -10.58
C GLY A 129 14.59 -5.81 -10.09
N ARG A 130 13.61 -6.26 -10.88
CA ARG A 130 12.91 -7.53 -10.64
C ARG A 130 13.95 -8.66 -10.55
N THR A 131 13.98 -9.40 -9.46
CA THR A 131 14.75 -10.65 -9.38
C THR A 131 14.17 -11.63 -10.41
N PHE A 132 14.96 -12.01 -11.43
CA PHE A 132 14.64 -13.11 -12.35
C PHE A 132 14.36 -14.39 -11.57
N ILE A 133 13.63 -15.35 -12.15
CA ILE A 133 13.25 -16.63 -11.51
C ILE A 133 14.48 -17.25 -10.82
N GLN A 134 14.52 -17.17 -9.48
CA GLN A 134 15.61 -17.73 -8.68
C GLN A 134 15.24 -19.16 -8.26
N PRO A 135 16.09 -20.16 -8.49
CA PRO A 135 15.75 -21.58 -8.35
C PRO A 135 15.61 -22.07 -6.90
N SER A 136 15.89 -21.26 -5.87
CA SER A 136 15.78 -21.68 -4.47
C SER A 136 15.18 -20.64 -3.53
N GLN A 137 14.40 -21.10 -2.53
CA GLN A 137 13.87 -20.30 -1.41
C GLN A 137 14.99 -19.56 -0.65
N THR A 138 16.18 -20.18 -0.54
CA THR A 138 17.36 -19.61 0.11
C THR A 138 17.88 -18.35 -0.59
N LEU A 139 17.88 -18.34 -1.93
CA LEU A 139 18.27 -17.16 -2.72
C LEU A 139 17.20 -16.05 -2.67
N ARG A 140 15.92 -16.42 -2.52
CA ARG A 140 14.83 -15.45 -2.34
C ARG A 140 14.91 -14.69 -1.02
N GLN A 141 15.37 -15.34 0.07
CA GLN A 141 15.64 -14.65 1.35
C GLN A 141 16.80 -13.65 1.26
N LEU A 142 17.78 -13.87 0.37
CA LEU A 142 18.81 -12.86 0.04
C LEU A 142 18.23 -11.62 -0.67
N GLY A 143 17.01 -11.69 -1.22
CA GLY A 143 16.32 -10.59 -1.89
C GLY A 143 16.10 -9.34 -1.04
N ILE A 144 16.07 -9.46 0.28
CA ILE A 144 15.94 -8.30 1.19
C ILE A 144 17.28 -7.61 1.40
N ARG A 145 18.37 -8.37 1.59
CA ARG A 145 19.75 -7.84 1.61
C ARG A 145 20.11 -7.14 0.30
N LEU A 146 19.49 -7.56 -0.82
CA LEU A 146 19.66 -6.85 -2.09
C LEU A 146 19.04 -5.46 -2.06
N LYS A 147 17.91 -5.28 -1.35
CA LYS A 147 17.09 -4.04 -1.34
C LYS A 147 17.52 -3.01 -0.31
N LEU A 148 17.98 -3.44 0.86
CA LEU A 148 18.37 -2.56 1.96
C LEU A 148 19.78 -2.93 2.42
N ASN A 149 20.60 -1.92 2.68
CA ASN A 149 21.90 -2.08 3.32
C ASN A 149 21.91 -1.31 4.65
N ALA A 150 22.27 -1.98 5.74
CA ALA A 150 22.40 -1.35 7.06
C ALA A 150 23.71 -0.55 7.14
N LEU A 151 23.64 0.66 7.70
CA LEU A 151 24.79 1.54 7.91
C LEU A 151 25.42 1.25 9.27
N GLU A 152 26.42 0.37 9.28
CA GLU A 152 27.11 -0.07 10.51
C GLU A 152 27.67 1.09 11.34
N SER A 153 28.20 2.13 10.70
CA SER A 153 28.72 3.34 11.38
C SER A 153 27.65 4.10 12.16
N VAL A 154 26.38 3.98 11.77
CA VAL A 154 25.23 4.58 12.46
C VAL A 154 24.71 3.67 13.56
N ILE A 155 24.72 2.34 13.34
CA ILE A 155 24.00 1.36 14.17
C ILE A 155 24.85 0.79 15.31
N ARG A 156 26.16 0.58 15.09
CA ARG A 156 27.02 -0.19 16.01
C ARG A 156 26.95 0.33 17.45
N GLY A 157 26.66 -0.58 18.39
CA GLY A 157 26.61 -0.32 19.82
C GLY A 157 25.38 0.45 20.31
N LYS A 158 24.45 0.83 19.43
CA LYS A 158 23.28 1.64 19.78
C LYS A 158 22.04 0.79 20.02
N ARG A 159 21.15 1.29 20.89
CA ARG A 159 19.75 0.85 21.01
C ARG A 159 18.95 1.59 19.95
N VAL A 160 18.33 0.84 19.06
CA VAL A 160 17.71 1.37 17.85
C VAL A 160 16.20 1.20 17.94
N VAL A 161 15.46 2.29 17.77
CA VAL A 161 14.04 2.21 17.40
C VAL A 161 13.95 2.17 15.89
N VAL A 162 13.39 1.08 15.35
CA VAL A 162 13.11 0.94 13.92
C VAL A 162 11.61 1.09 13.68
N VAL A 163 11.24 2.08 12.87
CA VAL A 163 9.84 2.40 12.57
C VAL A 163 9.49 1.93 11.17
N ASP A 164 8.40 1.16 11.06
CA ASP A 164 7.85 0.67 9.79
C ASP A 164 6.33 0.91 9.74
N ASP A 165 5.74 0.82 8.55
CA ASP A 165 4.31 1.08 8.37
C ASP A 165 3.41 -0.06 8.84
N SER A 166 3.79 -1.31 8.57
CA SER A 166 2.95 -2.49 8.81
C SER A 166 3.76 -3.79 8.88
N ILE A 167 3.19 -4.82 9.51
CA ILE A 167 3.73 -6.20 9.45
C ILE A 167 2.62 -7.13 8.95
N VAL A 168 2.82 -7.70 7.74
CA VAL A 168 1.86 -8.65 7.14
C VAL A 168 2.27 -10.10 7.42
N ARG A 169 3.39 -10.56 6.83
CA ARG A 169 3.90 -11.94 7.00
C ARG A 169 5.10 -12.05 7.94
N GLY A 170 5.65 -10.92 8.39
CA GLY A 170 6.83 -10.85 9.26
C GLY A 170 8.20 -11.18 8.63
N ASN A 171 8.25 -11.81 7.45
CA ASN A 171 9.53 -12.17 6.79
C ASN A 171 10.48 -10.98 6.58
N THR A 172 9.94 -9.85 6.11
CA THR A 172 10.71 -8.63 5.91
C THR A 172 11.27 -8.10 7.23
N GLN A 173 10.42 -8.02 8.26
CA GLN A 173 10.84 -7.53 9.57
C GLN A 173 11.85 -8.43 10.26
N ARG A 174 11.72 -9.75 10.14
CA ARG A 174 12.73 -10.70 10.63
C ARG A 174 14.10 -10.46 9.97
N ALA A 175 14.12 -10.18 8.67
CA ALA A 175 15.37 -9.88 7.97
C ALA A 175 15.96 -8.52 8.37
N ILE A 176 15.12 -7.50 8.56
CA ILE A 176 15.52 -6.16 9.01
C ILE A 176 16.14 -6.22 10.40
N VAL A 177 15.47 -6.86 11.37
CA VAL A 177 15.98 -7.03 12.73
C VAL A 177 17.31 -7.76 12.72
N ARG A 178 17.40 -8.85 11.94
CA ARG A 178 18.66 -9.59 11.76
C ARG A 178 19.78 -8.70 11.20
N MET A 179 19.51 -7.91 10.18
CA MET A 179 20.51 -6.99 9.60
C MET A 179 20.99 -5.94 10.61
N LEU A 180 20.10 -5.41 11.44
CA LEU A 180 20.47 -4.46 12.51
C LEU A 180 21.36 -5.11 13.56
N ARG A 181 21.06 -6.36 13.95
CA ARG A 181 21.91 -7.14 14.86
C ARG A 181 23.27 -7.44 14.25
N GLU A 182 23.31 -7.84 12.98
CA GLU A 182 24.55 -8.08 12.24
C GLU A 182 25.41 -6.80 12.12
N ALA A 183 24.76 -5.63 12.01
CA ALA A 183 25.42 -4.31 12.05
C ALA A 183 25.82 -3.85 13.48
N GLY A 184 25.62 -4.70 14.49
CA GLY A 184 26.07 -4.47 15.86
C GLY A 184 25.12 -3.67 16.75
N ALA A 185 23.82 -3.63 16.47
CA ALA A 185 22.83 -2.98 17.35
C ALA A 185 22.79 -3.66 18.74
N ALA A 186 22.89 -2.85 19.80
CA ALA A 186 22.77 -3.32 21.19
C ALA A 186 21.35 -3.78 21.54
N ALA A 187 20.34 -3.08 21.01
CA ALA A 187 18.93 -3.46 21.08
C ALA A 187 18.20 -2.96 19.82
N VAL A 188 17.12 -3.65 19.45
CA VAL A 188 16.25 -3.37 18.31
C VAL A 188 14.80 -3.38 18.80
N HIS A 189 14.21 -2.20 18.87
CA HIS A 189 12.83 -1.95 19.26
C HIS A 189 12.02 -1.62 18.02
N VAL A 190 11.10 -2.50 17.64
CA VAL A 190 10.27 -2.33 16.44
C VAL A 190 9.00 -1.54 16.80
N LYS A 191 8.69 -0.51 16.02
CA LYS A 191 7.49 0.32 16.19
C LYS A 191 6.73 0.39 14.86
N ILE A 192 5.44 0.07 14.88
CA ILE A 192 4.63 -0.07 13.67
C ILE A 192 3.52 0.97 13.66
N SER A 193 3.45 1.78 12.61
CA SER A 193 2.49 2.88 12.49
C SER A 193 1.12 2.47 11.94
N SER A 194 0.76 1.18 12.07
CA SER A 194 -0.58 0.65 11.89
C SER A 194 -0.90 -0.34 13.01
N PRO A 195 -2.17 -0.67 13.28
CA PRO A 195 -2.53 -1.83 14.09
C PRO A 195 -2.08 -3.15 13.42
N PRO A 196 -2.09 -4.27 14.16
CA PRO A 196 -1.77 -5.59 13.60
C PRO A 196 -2.75 -5.98 12.48
N VAL A 197 -2.22 -6.35 11.30
CA VAL A 197 -3.03 -6.83 10.17
C VAL A 197 -3.45 -8.27 10.43
N GLN A 198 -4.71 -8.46 10.82
CA GLN A 198 -5.26 -9.76 11.24
C GLN A 198 -6.17 -10.39 10.19
N TRP A 199 -6.63 -9.61 9.21
CA TRP A 199 -7.65 -10.01 8.25
C TRP A 199 -7.24 -9.66 6.81
N PRO A 200 -7.56 -10.53 5.83
CA PRO A 200 -7.31 -10.25 4.42
C PRO A 200 -8.17 -9.07 3.93
N CYS A 201 -7.76 -8.44 2.83
CA CYS A 201 -8.58 -7.40 2.20
C CYS A 201 -9.30 -7.99 1.00
N PHE A 202 -10.58 -7.65 0.84
CA PHE A 202 -11.40 -8.03 -0.32
C PHE A 202 -11.73 -6.84 -1.21
N TYR A 203 -11.12 -5.67 -0.96
CA TYR A 203 -11.43 -4.40 -1.65
C TYR A 203 -10.23 -3.86 -2.45
N GLY A 204 -9.37 -4.76 -2.95
CA GLY A 204 -8.30 -4.41 -3.90
C GLY A 204 -6.87 -4.42 -3.35
N ILE A 205 -6.66 -4.62 -2.04
CA ILE A 205 -5.31 -4.80 -1.49
C ILE A 205 -4.95 -6.28 -1.47
N ASP A 206 -3.83 -6.64 -2.09
CA ASP A 206 -3.32 -8.02 -2.16
C ASP A 206 -2.66 -8.45 -0.83
N PHE A 207 -3.47 -8.68 0.20
CA PHE A 207 -3.00 -9.31 1.42
C PHE A 207 -2.86 -10.82 1.27
N ALA A 208 -1.97 -11.37 2.09
CA ALA A 208 -1.84 -12.81 2.25
C ALA A 208 -3.15 -13.42 2.76
N SER A 209 -3.31 -14.73 2.60
CA SER A 209 -4.42 -15.43 3.25
C SER A 209 -4.35 -15.25 4.76
N ARG A 210 -5.49 -15.38 5.45
CA ARG A 210 -5.57 -15.18 6.90
C ARG A 210 -4.55 -16.05 7.66
N ALA A 211 -4.33 -17.28 7.21
CA ALA A 211 -3.37 -18.22 7.81
C ALA A 211 -1.89 -17.80 7.63
N GLU A 212 -1.59 -16.96 6.63
CA GLU A 212 -0.24 -16.46 6.36
C GLU A 212 0.08 -15.13 7.08
N LEU A 213 -0.92 -14.51 7.73
CA LEU A 213 -0.73 -13.27 8.48
C LEU A 213 -0.08 -13.57 9.83
N ILE A 214 0.99 -12.85 10.16
CA ILE A 214 1.74 -13.09 11.40
C ILE A 214 0.93 -12.77 12.66
N ALA A 215 -0.01 -11.81 12.56
CA ALA A 215 -0.85 -11.41 13.68
C ALA A 215 -2.11 -12.28 13.85
N ASN A 216 -2.33 -13.28 12.99
CA ASN A 216 -3.52 -14.11 13.08
C ASN A 216 -3.47 -15.02 14.31
N GLY A 217 -4.14 -14.60 15.39
CA GLY A 217 -4.23 -15.33 16.65
C GLY A 217 -2.96 -15.26 17.51
N ALA A 218 -2.00 -14.40 17.15
CA ALA A 218 -0.74 -14.22 17.88
C ALA A 218 -0.77 -12.96 18.73
N THR A 219 -0.20 -13.04 19.92
CA THR A 219 0.06 -11.92 20.83
C THR A 219 1.23 -11.05 20.32
N ILE A 220 1.33 -9.81 20.82
CA ILE A 220 2.43 -8.91 20.43
C ILE A 220 3.79 -9.51 20.83
N GLU A 221 3.85 -10.17 21.98
CA GLU A 221 5.03 -10.85 22.51
C GLU A 221 5.46 -11.99 21.58
N GLU A 222 4.53 -12.84 21.14
CA GLU A 222 4.81 -13.92 20.18
C GLU A 222 5.30 -13.38 18.85
N ILE A 223 4.72 -12.27 18.36
CA ILE A 223 5.18 -11.63 17.12
C ILE A 223 6.58 -11.03 17.30
N SER A 224 6.86 -10.37 18.44
CA SER A 224 8.18 -9.81 18.77
C SER A 224 9.26 -10.89 18.77
N GLN A 225 8.99 -12.01 19.43
CA GLN A 225 9.86 -13.18 19.45
C GLN A 225 10.03 -13.77 18.06
N ALA A 226 8.94 -13.89 17.30
CA ALA A 226 8.99 -14.41 15.94
C ALA A 226 9.87 -13.56 15.03
N ILE A 227 9.84 -12.23 15.11
CA ILE A 227 10.72 -11.38 14.29
C ILE A 227 12.13 -11.20 14.90
N GLY A 228 12.34 -11.60 16.15
CA GLY A 228 13.62 -11.51 16.87
C GLY A 228 13.94 -10.14 17.45
N ALA A 229 12.93 -9.29 17.66
CA ALA A 229 13.09 -7.95 18.22
C ALA A 229 13.08 -7.98 19.76
N ASP A 230 13.77 -7.03 20.41
CA ASP A 230 13.75 -6.90 21.88
C ASP A 230 12.40 -6.39 22.39
N SER A 231 11.74 -5.52 21.61
CA SER A 231 10.36 -5.14 21.83
C SER A 231 9.67 -4.83 20.52
N LEU A 232 8.35 -4.98 20.52
CA LEU A 232 7.46 -4.63 19.41
C LEU A 232 6.29 -3.83 19.98
N ALA A 233 5.93 -2.75 19.31
CA ALA A 233 4.67 -2.06 19.58
C ALA A 233 3.99 -1.62 18.28
N TYR A 234 2.66 -1.63 18.30
CA TYR A 234 1.80 -1.11 17.26
C TYR A 234 1.10 0.15 17.78
N ILE A 235 0.80 1.08 16.89
CA ILE A 235 -0.13 2.17 17.20
C ILE A 235 -1.52 1.59 17.46
N SER A 236 -2.29 2.22 18.34
CA SER A 236 -3.70 1.90 18.54
C SER A 236 -4.53 2.18 17.28
N GLU A 237 -5.67 1.48 17.13
CA GLU A 237 -6.61 1.74 16.03
C GLU A 237 -7.13 3.19 16.09
N ASP A 238 -7.49 3.66 17.29
CA ASP A 238 -7.96 5.03 17.50
C ASP A 238 -6.87 6.07 17.18
N GLY A 239 -5.63 5.80 17.57
CA GLY A 239 -4.49 6.66 17.25
C GLY A 239 -4.24 6.76 15.75
N MET A 240 -4.30 5.63 15.04
CA MET A 240 -4.17 5.60 13.58
C MET A 240 -5.32 6.37 12.91
N ILE A 241 -6.56 6.16 13.34
CA ILE A 241 -7.73 6.83 12.77
C ILE A 241 -7.68 8.33 13.06
N GLY A 242 -7.37 8.73 14.30
CA GLY A 242 -7.24 10.13 14.70
C GLY A 242 -6.24 10.89 13.83
N ALA A 243 -5.12 10.26 13.47
CA ALA A 243 -4.11 10.84 12.57
C ALA A 243 -4.62 11.11 11.14
N THR A 244 -5.65 10.40 10.69
CA THR A 244 -6.31 10.66 9.39
C THR A 244 -7.25 11.87 9.41
N GLN A 245 -7.66 12.32 10.60
CA GLN A 245 -8.68 13.36 10.77
C GLN A 245 -10.01 13.06 10.06
N GLN A 246 -10.29 11.78 9.80
CA GLN A 246 -11.56 11.33 9.23
C GLN A 246 -12.43 10.71 10.33
N PRO A 247 -13.77 10.83 10.23
CA PRO A 247 -14.68 10.11 11.12
C PRO A 247 -14.50 8.60 11.00
N ARG A 248 -14.58 7.89 12.12
CA ARG A 248 -14.44 6.43 12.21
C ARG A 248 -15.37 5.70 11.25
N GLU A 249 -16.61 6.19 11.17
CA GLU A 249 -17.72 5.59 10.42
C GLU A 249 -17.51 5.71 8.90
N ARG A 250 -16.63 6.62 8.47
CA ARG A 250 -16.28 6.81 7.07
C ARG A 250 -15.06 6.01 6.63
N LEU A 251 -14.47 5.20 7.52
CA LEU A 251 -13.26 4.43 7.26
C LEU A 251 -13.51 2.93 7.37
N CYS A 252 -13.05 2.20 6.36
CA CYS A 252 -12.88 0.76 6.42
C CYS A 252 -11.59 0.43 7.17
N THR A 253 -11.71 -0.32 8.27
CA THR A 253 -10.58 -0.87 9.05
C THR A 253 -10.60 -2.40 9.10
N ALA A 254 -11.31 -3.02 8.15
CA ALA A 254 -11.59 -4.45 8.17
C ALA A 254 -10.33 -5.33 8.24
N CYS A 255 -9.20 -4.88 7.67
CA CYS A 255 -7.92 -5.58 7.76
C CYS A 255 -7.37 -5.71 9.19
N PHE A 256 -7.81 -4.85 10.11
CA PHE A 256 -7.44 -4.88 11.52
C PHE A 256 -8.55 -5.52 12.37
N THR A 257 -9.80 -5.17 12.11
CA THR A 257 -10.95 -5.53 12.97
C THR A 257 -11.73 -6.76 12.54
N GLY A 258 -11.66 -7.14 11.26
CA GLY A 258 -12.52 -8.15 10.65
C GLY A 258 -13.96 -7.69 10.42
N GLN A 259 -14.27 -6.41 10.66
CA GLN A 259 -15.58 -5.83 10.42
C GLN A 259 -15.62 -5.24 9.00
N TYR A 260 -16.21 -5.99 8.08
CA TYR A 260 -16.30 -5.60 6.67
C TYR A 260 -17.55 -4.75 6.42
N PRO A 261 -17.44 -3.59 5.75
CA PRO A 261 -18.59 -2.75 5.41
C PRO A 261 -19.61 -3.45 4.50
N ILE A 262 -19.15 -4.40 3.68
CA ILE A 262 -20.00 -5.23 2.82
C ILE A 262 -19.99 -6.65 3.38
N ALA A 263 -21.18 -7.21 3.58
CA ALA A 263 -21.35 -8.59 4.03
C ALA A 263 -20.61 -9.55 3.08
N LEU A 264 -19.76 -10.40 3.66
CA LEU A 264 -19.02 -11.40 2.92
C LEU A 264 -19.81 -12.71 2.83
N PRO A 265 -19.65 -13.51 1.77
CA PRO A 265 -20.27 -14.84 1.71
C PRO A 265 -19.60 -15.81 2.69
N GLY A 266 -20.16 -17.03 2.76
CA GLY A 266 -19.62 -18.11 3.59
C GLY A 266 -18.12 -18.35 3.41
N SER A 267 -17.46 -18.85 4.45
CA SER A 267 -16.00 -19.05 4.49
C SER A 267 -15.46 -19.96 3.39
N ASP A 268 -16.30 -20.85 2.86
CA ASP A 268 -16.03 -21.74 1.72
C ASP A 268 -15.86 -20.97 0.40
N LYS A 269 -16.39 -19.75 0.33
CA LYS A 269 -16.38 -18.89 -0.85
C LYS A 269 -15.41 -17.72 -0.75
N LEU A 270 -14.78 -17.54 0.42
CA LEU A 270 -13.79 -16.49 0.64
C LEU A 270 -12.48 -16.82 -0.08
N GLY A 271 -11.94 -15.83 -0.76
CA GLY A 271 -10.66 -15.95 -1.45
C GLY A 271 -10.24 -14.63 -2.06
N LYS A 272 -9.03 -14.59 -2.60
CA LYS A 272 -8.48 -13.41 -3.26
C LYS A 272 -9.37 -12.88 -4.39
N ASN A 273 -10.07 -13.80 -5.08
CA ASN A 273 -10.91 -13.48 -6.24
C ASN A 273 -12.39 -13.28 -5.86
N LEU A 274 -12.68 -12.88 -4.62
CA LEU A 274 -14.04 -12.84 -4.09
C LEU A 274 -14.96 -11.94 -4.93
N LEU A 275 -14.47 -10.79 -5.38
CA LEU A 275 -15.28 -9.82 -6.14
C LEU A 275 -15.32 -10.12 -7.64
N GLU A 276 -14.38 -10.94 -8.13
CA GLU A 276 -14.25 -11.35 -9.53
C GLU A 276 -15.06 -12.61 -9.85
N ARG A 277 -15.58 -13.28 -8.82
CA ARG A 277 -16.37 -14.50 -8.95
C ARG A 277 -17.80 -14.19 -9.40
N THR A 278 -18.09 -14.54 -10.65
CA THR A 278 -19.42 -14.42 -11.26
C THR A 278 -20.41 -15.49 -10.82
N ASP A 279 -19.95 -16.53 -10.11
CA ASP A 279 -20.75 -17.64 -9.57
C ASP A 279 -21.31 -17.36 -8.17
N LEU A 280 -20.88 -16.28 -7.54
CA LEU A 280 -21.46 -15.75 -6.31
C LEU A 280 -22.65 -14.89 -6.71
N GLY A 281 -23.81 -15.54 -6.89
CA GLY A 281 -25.09 -14.93 -7.30
C GLY A 281 -25.16 -13.45 -6.93
N GLY A 282 -25.12 -12.62 -7.97
CA GLY A 282 -24.82 -11.19 -7.86
C GLY A 282 -25.71 -10.46 -6.86
N LEU A 283 -25.21 -9.31 -6.41
CA LEU A 283 -26.03 -8.25 -5.82
C LEU A 283 -27.37 -8.18 -6.57
N PRO A 284 -28.52 -8.08 -5.88
CA PRO A 284 -29.83 -8.14 -6.52
C PRO A 284 -29.90 -7.08 -7.62
N THR A 285 -29.82 -7.52 -8.87
CA THR A 285 -30.02 -6.67 -10.04
C THR A 285 -31.51 -6.39 -10.10
N SER A 286 -31.93 -5.27 -9.53
CA SER A 286 -33.28 -4.74 -9.78
C SER A 286 -33.36 -4.33 -11.26
N GLY A 287 -33.88 -5.25 -12.08
CA GLY A 287 -34.72 -4.94 -13.23
C GLY A 287 -34.10 -4.20 -14.42
N ILE A 288 -33.03 -4.72 -15.01
CA ILE A 288 -32.72 -4.41 -16.41
C ILE A 288 -32.64 -5.72 -17.19
N SER A 289 -33.75 -6.07 -17.85
CA SER A 289 -33.80 -7.17 -18.83
C SER A 289 -33.02 -6.74 -20.08
N ALA A 290 -31.88 -7.37 -20.33
CA ALA A 290 -31.16 -7.25 -21.59
C ALA A 290 -31.84 -8.15 -22.63
N GLU A 291 -32.61 -7.55 -23.54
CA GLU A 291 -32.95 -8.21 -24.80
C GLU A 291 -31.67 -8.37 -25.63
N ALA A 292 -31.47 -9.59 -26.13
CA ALA A 292 -30.28 -9.99 -26.87
C ALA A 292 -30.15 -9.21 -28.18
N VAL A 293 -29.07 -8.43 -28.29
CA VAL A 293 -28.60 -7.90 -29.58
C VAL A 293 -27.67 -8.94 -30.18
N THR A 294 -28.16 -9.68 -31.16
CA THR A 294 -27.35 -10.55 -32.02
C THR A 294 -26.47 -9.67 -32.91
N ALA A 295 -25.15 -9.73 -32.72
CA ALA A 295 -24.19 -9.08 -33.60
C ALA A 295 -23.93 -9.97 -34.82
N ASP A 296 -24.36 -9.49 -35.98
CA ASP A 296 -24.02 -9.99 -37.30
C ASP A 296 -22.51 -9.80 -37.54
N SER A 297 -21.81 -10.86 -37.95
CA SER A 297 -20.37 -10.86 -38.16
C SER A 297 -20.04 -10.67 -39.63
N ASP A 298 -19.72 -9.45 -40.04
CA ASP A 298 -19.01 -9.16 -41.29
C ASP A 298 -18.14 -7.90 -41.11
N ASP A 299 -16.88 -8.10 -40.70
CA ASP A 299 -15.81 -7.08 -40.82
C ASP A 299 -14.54 -7.73 -41.39
N PRO A 300 -14.06 -7.34 -42.58
CA PRO A 300 -12.97 -7.99 -43.32
C PRO A 300 -11.55 -7.74 -42.78
N ALA A 301 -11.38 -7.20 -41.58
CA ALA A 301 -10.07 -6.80 -41.05
C ALA A 301 -9.24 -7.93 -40.38
N ASN A 302 -9.71 -9.18 -40.33
CA ASN A 302 -8.98 -10.28 -39.70
C ASN A 302 -8.59 -11.39 -40.70
N LYS A 303 -7.50 -11.17 -41.44
CA LYS A 303 -6.78 -12.26 -42.14
C LYS A 303 -5.35 -12.37 -41.59
N PRO A 304 -4.87 -13.59 -41.26
CA PRO A 304 -3.50 -13.79 -40.79
C PRO A 304 -2.50 -13.66 -41.95
N ALA A 305 -1.37 -13.01 -41.69
CA ALA A 305 -0.27 -12.84 -42.63
C ALA A 305 0.46 -14.18 -42.92
N PRO A 306 1.02 -14.40 -44.13
CA PRO A 306 1.72 -15.64 -44.46
C PRO A 306 3.10 -15.71 -43.80
N ARG A 307 3.46 -16.92 -43.34
CA ARG A 307 4.77 -17.27 -42.76
C ARG A 307 5.88 -17.18 -43.81
N ALA A 308 6.93 -16.41 -43.52
CA ALA A 308 8.17 -16.43 -44.29
C ALA A 308 9.03 -17.66 -43.90
N ALA A 309 9.57 -18.34 -44.92
CA ALA A 309 10.43 -19.51 -44.78
C ALA A 309 11.86 -19.11 -44.34
N ILE A 310 12.44 -19.89 -43.43
CA ILE A 310 13.84 -19.79 -43.00
C ILE A 310 14.65 -20.72 -43.92
N PRO A 311 15.74 -20.26 -44.58
CA PRO A 311 16.58 -21.15 -45.38
C PRO A 311 17.60 -21.91 -44.51
N ASP A 312 17.79 -23.17 -44.87
CA ASP A 312 18.66 -24.18 -44.24
C ASP A 312 20.16 -23.89 -44.50
N PRO A 313 21.07 -24.09 -43.53
CA PRO A 313 22.50 -23.94 -43.76
C PRO A 313 23.13 -25.27 -44.20
N THR A 314 23.71 -25.30 -45.40
CA THR A 314 24.60 -26.40 -45.82
C THR A 314 26.07 -26.13 -45.42
N PRO A 315 26.86 -27.19 -45.14
CA PRO A 315 28.19 -27.08 -44.56
C PRO A 315 29.28 -27.11 -45.64
N SER A 316 30.38 -26.36 -45.45
CA SER A 316 31.66 -26.75 -46.03
C SER A 316 32.84 -26.22 -45.21
N LEU A 317 33.78 -27.15 -44.96
CA LEU A 317 35.09 -26.96 -44.37
C LEU A 317 36.01 -26.15 -45.31
N ARG A 318 36.96 -25.40 -44.74
CA ARG A 318 38.43 -25.61 -44.88
C ARG A 318 39.26 -24.37 -44.46
N THR A 319 40.29 -24.63 -43.64
CA THR A 319 41.68 -24.09 -43.61
C THR A 319 41.87 -22.59 -43.88
N CYS A 320 42.42 -21.82 -42.95
CA CYS A 320 43.83 -21.74 -42.52
C CYS A 320 43.93 -20.83 -41.30
#